data_AF-A0A845HM58-F1
#
_entry.id   AF-A0A845HM58-F1
#
_cell.length_a   1.000
_cell.length_b   1.000
_cell.length_c   1.000
_cell.angle_alpha   90.00
_cell.angle_beta   90.00
_cell.angle_gamma   90.00
#
_symmetry.space_group_name_H-M   'P 1'
#
loop_
_entity.id
_entity.type
_entity.pdbx_description
1 polymer ?
#
loop_
_entity_poly.entity_id
_entity_poly.type
_entity_poly.pdbx_seq_one_letter_code
_entity_poly.pdbx_strand_id
1 'polypeptide(L)'
;MPSDFYKYFKEDMEGLGLDCPETLFASHGAAIQTATVILGAIKQFGRNVTIAELVGAGTGLEKLIYLGTLRASYYVGAVIGNIAVATGRSLAGGNSMADVLLSAQRNHLHEPWLPSVLLRWPGIYQQGVKSRKHYKHVWSR
;
A
#
# COMPACT_ATOMS: atom_id res chain seq x y z
N MET A 1 6.03 4.24 21.76
CA MET A 1 4.95 3.26 21.52
C MET A 1 4.44 3.51 20.11
N PRO A 2 4.38 2.49 19.23
CA PRO A 2 3.79 2.67 17.91
C PRO A 2 2.34 3.13 18.05
N SER A 3 1.92 4.05 17.19
CA SER A 3 0.52 4.48 17.15
C SER A 3 -0.38 3.27 16.87
N ASP A 4 -1.62 3.27 17.36
CA ASP A 4 -2.60 2.21 17.03
C ASP A 4 -2.74 2.06 15.51
N PHE A 5 -2.62 3.17 14.78
CA PHE A 5 -2.49 3.17 13.33
C PHE A 5 -1.33 2.30 12.83
N TYR A 6 -0.08 2.57 13.24
CA TYR A 6 1.07 1.82 12.72
C TYR A 6 1.00 0.33 13.09
N LYS A 7 0.48 0.02 14.29
CA LYS A 7 0.25 -1.37 14.70
C LYS A 7 -0.68 -2.09 13.72
N TYR A 8 -1.86 -1.52 13.43
CA TYR A 8 -2.80 -2.14 12.49
C TYR A 8 -2.30 -2.13 11.05
N PHE A 9 -1.62 -1.06 10.64
CA PHE A 9 -1.03 -0.95 9.31
C PHE A 9 0.04 -2.03 9.09
N LYS A 10 0.94 -2.22 10.06
CA LYS A 10 2.00 -3.23 10.00
C LYS A 10 1.43 -4.64 9.99
N GLU A 11 0.47 -4.95 10.87
CA GLU A 11 -0.19 -6.25 10.91
C GLU A 11 -0.80 -6.63 9.54
N ASP A 12 -1.46 -5.68 8.87
CA ASP A 12 -2.07 -5.94 7.57
C ASP A 12 -1.06 -6.04 6.43
N MET A 13 -0.01 -5.21 6.44
CA MET A 13 1.09 -5.30 5.46
C MET A 13 1.84 -6.64 5.58
N GLU A 14 2.19 -7.06 6.80
CA GLU A 14 2.79 -8.36 7.07
C GLU A 14 1.86 -9.52 6.68
N GLY A 15 0.54 -9.33 6.83
CA GLY A 15 -0.48 -10.26 6.33
C GLY A 15 -0.46 -10.47 4.82
N LEU A 16 0.00 -9.47 4.05
CA LEU A 16 0.24 -9.53 2.61
C LEU A 16 1.67 -10.02 2.27
N GLY A 17 2.51 -10.23 3.29
CA GLY A 17 3.93 -10.52 3.12
C GLY A 17 4.73 -9.34 2.59
N LEU A 18 4.29 -8.11 2.91
CA LEU A 18 4.92 -6.86 2.52
C LEU A 18 5.54 -6.20 3.74
N ASP A 19 6.81 -5.87 3.63
CA ASP A 19 7.51 -5.13 4.67
C ASP A 19 7.12 -3.64 4.63
N CYS A 20 7.02 -3.03 5.80
CA CYS A 20 6.67 -1.62 5.97
C CYS A 20 7.55 -0.96 7.06
N PRO A 21 8.65 -0.28 6.67
CA PRO A 21 9.56 0.36 7.61
C PRO A 21 8.84 1.43 8.43
N GLU A 22 9.03 1.41 9.74
CA GLU A 22 8.44 2.41 10.64
C GLU A 22 8.82 3.84 10.21
N THR A 23 10.05 4.06 9.72
CA THR A 23 10.48 5.40 9.27
C THR A 23 9.67 6.00 8.12
N LEU A 24 8.93 5.18 7.36
CA LEU A 24 8.08 5.61 6.26
C LEU A 24 6.58 5.56 6.59
N PHE A 25 6.18 4.77 7.59
CA PHE A 25 4.78 4.45 7.86
C PHE A 25 4.34 4.63 9.32
N ALA A 26 5.18 5.21 10.19
CA ALA A 26 4.94 5.37 11.62
C ALA A 26 3.62 6.09 11.99
N SER A 27 3.10 6.90 11.06
CA SER A 27 1.85 7.65 11.24
C SER A 27 1.04 7.64 9.96
N HIS A 28 -0.26 7.97 10.09
CA HIS A 28 -1.17 8.14 8.96
C HIS A 28 -0.62 9.14 7.94
N GLY A 29 -0.11 10.29 8.41
CA GLY A 29 0.50 11.31 7.55
C GLY A 29 1.76 10.82 6.82
N ALA A 30 2.65 10.10 7.52
CA ALA A 30 3.86 9.54 6.90
C ALA A 30 3.52 8.49 5.83
N ALA A 31 2.51 7.65 6.10
CA ALA A 31 2.03 6.66 5.15
C ALA A 31 1.43 7.31 3.88
N ILE A 32 0.64 8.38 4.04
CA ILE A 32 0.11 9.17 2.91
C ILE A 32 1.25 9.81 2.11
N GLN A 33 2.21 10.46 2.77
CA GLN A 33 3.35 11.08 2.10
C GLN A 33 4.14 10.06 1.28
N THR A 34 4.44 8.90 1.86
CA THR A 34 5.13 7.81 1.17
C THR A 34 4.32 7.31 -0.02
N ALA A 35 3.00 7.14 0.13
CA ALA A 35 2.13 6.74 -0.98
C ALA A 35 2.14 7.78 -2.13
N THR A 36 2.11 9.08 -1.80
CA THR A 36 2.19 10.17 -2.78
C THR A 36 3.50 10.15 -3.56
N VAL A 37 4.64 9.92 -2.89
CA VAL A 37 5.95 9.80 -3.57
C VAL A 37 5.93 8.64 -4.56
N ILE A 38 5.45 7.46 -4.14
CA ILE A 38 5.38 6.29 -5.02
C ILE A 38 4.40 6.53 -6.19
N LEU A 39 3.26 7.19 -5.96
CA LEU A 39 2.32 7.56 -7.01
C LEU A 39 2.95 8.55 -8.01
N GLY A 40 3.69 9.56 -7.54
CA GLY A 40 4.41 10.49 -8.40
C GLY A 40 5.42 9.76 -9.30
N ALA A 41 6.17 8.83 -8.71
CA ALA A 41 7.09 7.99 -9.44
C ALA A 41 6.39 7.09 -10.48
N ILE A 42 5.23 6.50 -10.13
CA ILE A 42 4.41 5.73 -11.08
C ILE A 42 3.89 6.61 -12.23
N LYS A 43 3.49 7.86 -11.95
CA LYS A 43 3.06 8.79 -12.99
C LYS A 43 4.19 9.11 -13.98
N GLN A 44 5.41 9.20 -13.47
CA GLN A 44 6.59 9.51 -14.28
C GLN A 44 7.11 8.30 -15.08
N PHE A 45 7.17 7.12 -14.47
CA PHE A 45 7.84 5.94 -15.04
C PHE A 45 6.87 4.84 -15.52
N GLY A 46 5.57 5.02 -15.26
CA GLY A 46 4.52 4.07 -15.64
C GLY A 46 4.22 3.00 -14.59
N ARG A 47 3.01 2.44 -14.64
CA ARG A 47 2.48 1.52 -13.61
C ARG A 47 3.18 0.17 -13.48
N ASN A 48 3.98 -0.22 -14.47
CA ASN A 48 4.64 -1.52 -14.50
C ASN A 48 6.06 -1.48 -13.88
N VAL A 49 6.54 -0.27 -13.55
CA VAL A 49 7.85 -0.07 -12.93
C VAL A 49 7.93 -0.78 -11.58
N THR A 50 9.09 -1.35 -11.31
CA THR A 50 9.44 -2.02 -10.06
C THR A 50 9.99 -1.04 -9.03
N ILE A 51 9.94 -1.41 -7.75
CA ILE A 51 10.54 -0.61 -6.69
C ILE A 51 12.06 -0.45 -6.92
N ALA A 52 12.76 -1.46 -7.45
CA ALA A 52 14.18 -1.35 -7.78
C ALA A 52 14.44 -0.29 -8.87
N GLU A 53 13.62 -0.26 -9.92
CA GLU A 53 13.70 0.74 -10.97
C GLU A 53 13.40 2.15 -10.44
N LEU A 54 12.42 2.29 -9.52
CA LEU A 54 12.14 3.56 -8.87
C LEU A 54 13.29 4.02 -7.96
N VAL A 55 13.94 3.10 -7.25
CA VAL A 55 15.11 3.41 -6.43
C VAL A 55 16.29 3.83 -7.30
N GLY A 56 16.54 3.11 -8.40
CA GLY A 56 17.57 3.45 -9.37
C GLY A 56 17.36 4.82 -10.04
N ALA A 57 16.10 5.28 -10.12
CA ALA A 57 15.74 6.60 -10.62
C ALA A 57 15.88 7.73 -9.59
N GLY A 58 16.32 7.46 -8.35
CA GLY A 58 16.58 8.48 -7.33
C GLY A 58 15.32 9.10 -6.71
N THR A 59 14.24 8.32 -6.58
CA THR A 59 12.93 8.81 -6.09
C THR A 59 12.83 8.98 -4.57
N GLY A 60 13.90 8.74 -3.80
CA GLY A 60 13.85 8.80 -2.34
C GLY A 60 13.22 7.55 -1.68
N LEU A 61 13.05 6.48 -2.46
CA LEU A 61 12.46 5.20 -2.02
C LEU A 61 13.52 4.14 -1.68
N GLU A 62 14.77 4.53 -1.46
CA GLU A 62 15.91 3.62 -1.24
C GLU A 62 15.66 2.68 -0.05
N LYS A 63 14.89 3.14 0.94
CA LYS A 63 14.44 2.36 2.09
C LYS A 63 13.45 1.24 1.76
N LEU A 64 13.00 1.12 0.51
CA LEU A 64 12.14 0.05 0.01
C LEU A 64 12.90 -0.90 -0.93
N ILE A 65 14.22 -0.75 -1.10
CA ILE A 65 15.00 -1.51 -2.10
C ILE A 65 14.89 -3.04 -1.97
N TYR A 66 14.65 -3.56 -0.76
CA TYR A 66 14.42 -5.01 -0.54
C TYR A 66 13.11 -5.51 -1.16
N LEU A 67 12.18 -4.60 -1.50
CA LEU A 67 10.98 -4.89 -2.29
C LEU A 67 11.24 -4.78 -3.79
N GLY A 68 12.51 -4.74 -4.21
CA GLY A 68 12.94 -4.33 -5.54
C GLY A 68 12.25 -5.04 -6.70
N THR A 69 11.83 -6.30 -6.54
CA THR A 69 11.12 -7.07 -7.57
C THR A 69 9.62 -6.78 -7.65
N LEU A 70 9.04 -6.12 -6.65
CA LEU A 70 7.62 -5.76 -6.64
C LEU A 70 7.38 -4.58 -7.57
N ARG A 71 6.35 -4.66 -8.42
CA ARG A 71 5.87 -3.46 -9.12
C ARG A 71 5.33 -2.45 -8.13
N ALA A 72 5.70 -1.21 -8.34
CA ALA A 72 5.34 -0.07 -7.49
C ALA A 72 3.82 0.10 -7.38
N SER A 73 3.07 -0.16 -8.46
CA SER A 73 1.59 -0.05 -8.46
C SER A 73 0.90 -1.01 -7.49
N TYR A 74 1.45 -2.19 -7.27
CA TYR A 74 0.91 -3.12 -6.28
C TYR A 74 1.27 -2.69 -4.86
N TYR A 75 2.53 -2.33 -4.63
CA TYR A 75 2.98 -1.91 -3.32
C TYR A 75 2.22 -0.66 -2.85
N VAL A 76 2.09 0.36 -3.71
CA VAL A 76 1.32 1.57 -3.36
C VAL A 76 -0.18 1.27 -3.21
N GLY A 77 -0.73 0.34 -3.99
CA GLY A 77 -2.11 -0.11 -3.82
C GLY A 77 -2.35 -0.78 -2.46
N ALA A 78 -1.41 -1.63 -2.01
CA ALA A 78 -1.44 -2.23 -0.68
C ALA A 78 -1.31 -1.18 0.43
N VAL A 79 -0.41 -0.20 0.26
CA VAL A 79 -0.27 0.94 1.19
C VAL A 79 -1.57 1.72 1.29
N ILE A 80 -2.20 2.11 0.17
CA ILE A 80 -3.46 2.87 0.16
C ILE A 80 -4.60 2.08 0.83
N GLY A 81 -4.72 0.79 0.49
CA GLY A 81 -5.70 -0.10 1.11
C GLY A 81 -5.52 -0.21 2.62
N ASN A 82 -4.28 -0.44 3.06
CA ASN A 82 -3.96 -0.59 4.48
C ASN A 82 -4.00 0.73 5.25
N ILE A 83 -3.76 1.89 4.62
CA ILE A 83 -4.06 3.20 5.22
C ILE A 83 -5.53 3.26 5.58
N ALA A 84 -6.41 2.92 4.64
CA ALA A 84 -7.85 2.93 4.90
C ALA A 84 -8.22 1.92 6.00
N VAL A 85 -7.72 0.68 5.95
CA VAL A 85 -8.04 -0.36 6.95
C VAL A 85 -7.51 0.01 8.34
N ALA A 86 -6.26 0.46 8.44
CA ALA A 86 -5.70 0.88 9.72
C ALA A 86 -6.44 2.10 10.29
N THR A 87 -6.79 3.08 9.45
CA THR A 87 -7.61 4.22 9.88
C THR A 87 -9.02 3.78 10.31
N GLY A 88 -9.66 2.89 9.57
CA GLY A 88 -10.98 2.36 9.89
C GLY A 88 -10.99 1.47 11.14
N ARG A 89 -9.95 0.67 11.37
CA ARG A 89 -9.78 -0.10 12.62
C ARG A 89 -9.48 0.79 13.82
N SER A 90 -8.71 1.87 13.61
CA SER A 90 -8.47 2.88 14.64
C SER A 90 -9.72 3.72 14.97
N LEU A 91 -10.73 3.76 14.09
CA LEU A 91 -11.91 4.64 14.24
C LEU A 91 -13.27 3.92 14.42
N ALA A 92 -13.51 2.75 13.81
CA ALA A 92 -14.87 2.17 13.73
C ALA A 92 -15.02 0.64 13.42
N GLY A 93 -13.95 -0.14 13.20
CA GLY A 93 -14.04 -1.61 13.24
C GLY A 93 -14.58 -2.35 11.99
N GLY A 94 -14.55 -1.78 10.80
CA GLY A 94 -14.81 -2.51 9.54
C GLY A 94 -14.65 -1.65 8.30
N ASN A 95 -14.11 -2.23 7.21
CA ASN A 95 -13.83 -1.50 5.96
C ASN A 95 -14.33 -2.25 4.71
N SER A 96 -15.13 -1.55 3.91
CA SER A 96 -15.54 -1.95 2.57
C SER A 96 -14.60 -1.36 1.50
N MET A 97 -14.70 -1.84 0.26
CA MET A 97 -13.96 -1.25 -0.88
C MET A 97 -14.31 0.24 -1.08
N ALA A 98 -15.56 0.62 -0.82
CA ALA A 98 -16.01 1.99 -0.93
C ALA A 98 -15.27 2.90 0.07
N ASP A 99 -15.00 2.42 1.28
CA ASP A 99 -14.24 3.17 2.29
C ASP A 99 -12.79 3.40 1.86
N VAL A 100 -12.18 2.40 1.22
CA VAL A 100 -10.82 2.53 0.65
C VAL A 100 -10.79 3.57 -0.47
N LEU A 101 -11.74 3.51 -1.40
CA LEU A 101 -11.81 4.45 -2.52
C LEU A 101 -12.14 5.88 -2.03
N LEU A 102 -13.04 6.02 -1.07
CA LEU A 102 -13.36 7.31 -0.46
C LEU A 102 -12.16 7.90 0.29
N SER A 103 -11.43 7.07 1.04
CA SER A 103 -10.19 7.47 1.70
C SER A 103 -9.13 7.90 0.70
N ALA A 104 -8.95 7.14 -0.39
CA ALA A 104 -8.03 7.50 -1.46
C ALA A 104 -8.42 8.84 -2.10
N GLN A 105 -9.70 9.07 -2.34
CA GLN A 105 -10.19 10.33 -2.90
C GLN A 105 -9.97 11.52 -1.94
N ARG A 106 -10.31 11.37 -0.64
CA ARG A 106 -10.12 12.41 0.38
C ARG A 106 -8.65 12.79 0.58
N ASN A 107 -7.74 11.83 0.41
CA ASN A 107 -6.31 12.04 0.58
C ASN A 107 -5.58 12.34 -0.73
N HIS A 108 -6.30 12.57 -1.84
CA HIS A 108 -5.72 12.81 -3.16
C HIS A 108 -4.82 11.69 -3.69
N LEU A 109 -5.05 10.45 -3.24
CA LEU A 109 -4.38 9.21 -3.67
C LEU A 109 -5.19 8.42 -4.71
N HIS A 110 -6.31 8.97 -5.19
CA HIS A 110 -7.16 8.33 -6.18
C HIS A 110 -6.45 8.20 -7.53
N GLU A 111 -6.46 7.00 -8.09
CA GLU A 111 -5.97 6.71 -9.44
C GLU A 111 -7.00 5.89 -10.24
N PRO A 112 -7.16 6.12 -11.57
CA PRO A 112 -8.12 5.37 -12.39
C PRO A 112 -7.91 3.84 -12.38
N TRP A 113 -6.68 3.39 -12.14
CA TRP A 113 -6.33 1.97 -12.08
C TRP A 113 -6.50 1.36 -10.68
N LEU A 114 -6.68 2.17 -9.63
CA LEU A 114 -6.78 1.71 -8.25
C LEU A 114 -7.97 0.75 -8.02
N PRO A 115 -9.20 1.03 -8.51
CA PRO A 115 -10.31 0.10 -8.38
C PRO A 115 -10.03 -1.27 -9.01
N SER A 116 -9.32 -1.30 -10.15
CA SER A 116 -8.97 -2.55 -10.83
C SER A 116 -8.01 -3.41 -9.99
N VAL A 117 -7.07 -2.77 -9.26
CA VAL A 117 -6.16 -3.47 -8.35
C VAL A 117 -6.90 -4.01 -7.14
N LEU A 118 -7.80 -3.22 -6.54
CA LEU A 118 -8.61 -3.66 -5.39
C LEU A 118 -9.59 -4.79 -5.75
N LEU A 119 -10.19 -4.73 -6.94
CA LEU A 119 -11.06 -5.80 -7.45
C LEU A 119 -10.30 -7.09 -7.71
N ARG A 120 -9.08 -6.99 -8.27
CA ARG A 120 -8.23 -8.15 -8.53
C ARG A 120 -7.71 -8.78 -7.23
N TRP A 121 -7.53 -7.99 -6.19
CA TRP A 121 -6.93 -8.41 -4.92
C TRP A 121 -7.78 -7.94 -3.72
N PRO A 122 -8.96 -8.55 -3.50
CA PRO A 122 -9.88 -8.12 -2.44
C PRO A 122 -9.26 -8.25 -1.05
N GLY A 123 -8.27 -9.13 -0.88
CA GLY A 123 -7.47 -9.24 0.33
C GLY A 123 -6.68 -7.98 0.70
N ILE A 124 -6.59 -6.95 -0.14
CA ILE A 124 -6.00 -5.67 0.26
C ILE A 124 -6.88 -4.96 1.31
N TYR A 125 -8.20 -5.12 1.25
CA TYR A 125 -9.14 -4.44 2.14
C TYR A 125 -10.03 -5.41 2.94
N GLN A 126 -10.14 -6.68 2.54
CA GLN A 126 -10.87 -7.71 3.25
C GLN A 126 -9.91 -8.66 3.99
N GLN A 127 -9.92 -8.61 5.32
CA GLN A 127 -9.04 -9.45 6.14
C GLN A 127 -9.43 -10.94 6.15
N GLY A 128 -10.68 -11.28 5.87
CA GLY A 128 -11.20 -12.66 5.88
C GLY A 128 -10.72 -13.56 4.72
N VAL A 129 -9.96 -13.02 3.77
CA VAL A 129 -9.47 -13.78 2.61
C VAL A 129 -8.29 -14.66 3.02
N LYS A 130 -8.48 -15.99 3.06
CA LYS A 130 -7.47 -16.96 3.53
C LYS A 130 -6.16 -16.98 2.71
N SER A 131 -6.19 -16.53 1.45
CA SER A 131 -5.04 -16.62 0.52
C SER A 131 -4.18 -15.35 0.42
N ARG A 132 -4.36 -14.35 1.30
CA ARG A 132 -3.65 -13.05 1.26
C ARG A 132 -2.13 -13.18 1.17
N LYS A 133 -1.54 -14.10 1.95
CA LYS A 133 -0.08 -14.34 1.98
C LYS A 133 0.48 -14.88 0.66
N HIS A 134 -0.35 -15.47 -0.21
CA HIS A 134 0.09 -16.02 -1.50
C HIS A 134 0.13 -14.98 -2.63
N TYR A 135 -0.45 -13.79 -2.43
CA TYR A 135 -0.48 -12.75 -3.47
C TYR A 135 0.93 -12.33 -3.91
N LYS A 136 1.91 -12.33 -3.01
CA LYS A 136 3.31 -12.05 -3.34
C LYS A 136 3.92 -13.04 -4.34
N HIS A 137 3.54 -14.32 -4.29
CA HIS A 137 4.15 -15.39 -5.11
C HIS A 137 3.62 -15.43 -6.54
N VAL A 138 2.35 -15.05 -6.74
CA VAL A 138 1.73 -14.94 -8.07
C VAL A 138 2.36 -13.80 -8.89
N TRP A 139 3.10 -12.91 -8.22
CA TRP A 139 3.57 -11.64 -8.78
C TRP A 139 5.04 -11.59 -9.18
N SER A 140 5.81 -12.65 -8.88
CA SER A 140 7.21 -12.78 -9.31
C SER A 140 7.37 -13.41 -10.70
N ARG A 141 6.25 -13.60 -11.44
CA ARG A 141 6.20 -14.12 -12.82
C ARG A 141 5.69 -13.06 -13.79
#